data_AF-A0A519UJP6-F1
#
_entry.id   AF-A0A519UJP6-F1
#
_cell.length_a   1.000
_cell.length_b   1.000
_cell.length_c   1.000
_cell.angle_alpha   90.00
_cell.angle_beta   90.00
_cell.angle_gamma   90.00
#
_symmetry.space_group_name_H-M   'P 1'
#
loop_
_entity.id
_entity.type
_entity.pdbx_description
1 polymer ?
#
loop_
_entity_poly.entity_id
_entity_poly.type
_entity_poly.pdbx_seq_one_letter_code
_entity_poly.pdbx_strand_id
1 'polypeptide(L)'
;TGRTLFGHMSAKGQQLEDHYFGSIPERVFAYMVDFENEALKLGIPLKTRHNEVAPSQFECAPIYEEINLAIDHNQLLMDLMEKVARRHNFKVLLHEKPYAGINGSGKHNNWSLITDTGKNLLAPGKTPKNNLMFLAFFVNTIKAVHEHADLLRASITSVSNDHRLGANEAPPAIISIFLGQQLDEILEEIEHSRISKKIKEDNGLWLGIPKIPQIILDNTDRNRTSPFAFTGNKFELRAVGSTANSSAPMTVLNAIVADQLVKFKVEVDKLIKKGDKKDVALLTVIKKYIKESKAIRFEGNGYSQEWADEAATRGLSNIKTTPKALDAYVSEKSTELFTKTNIFSKRELHARHEILLESFFRKLQIEARVMGDVTNSQILPAAIAYQNILIENAKGLKELGLSKEAIATPMAIIETLSKHIGIVKTNIDAMLEERKKTNTIEDSRDKAISYDENVKVYFDTIRYHVDKLEQIVDDSVWPLPKFRELLFLK
;
A
#
# COMPACT_ATOMS: atom_id res chain seq x y z
N THR A 1 9.52 -1.49 -16.50
CA THR A 1 8.40 -1.00 -15.65
C THR A 1 8.32 -1.71 -14.31
N GLY A 2 8.65 -3.01 -14.22
CA GLY A 2 8.55 -3.78 -12.96
C GLY A 2 7.17 -4.41 -12.73
N ARG A 3 6.22 -4.13 -13.64
CA ARG A 3 4.88 -4.71 -13.70
C ARG A 3 4.49 -5.04 -15.13
N THR A 4 3.46 -5.85 -15.28
CA THR A 4 2.80 -6.14 -16.55
C THR A 4 1.87 -4.98 -16.96
N LEU A 5 2.11 -4.44 -18.16
CA LEU A 5 1.25 -3.43 -18.78
C LEU A 5 0.09 -4.07 -19.56
N PHE A 6 0.32 -5.29 -20.05
CA PHE A 6 -0.63 -6.13 -20.78
C PHE A 6 -0.64 -7.53 -20.18
N GLY A 7 -1.72 -8.27 -20.43
CA GLY A 7 -1.85 -9.67 -20.07
C GLY A 7 -3.24 -9.98 -19.55
N HIS A 8 -3.89 -10.91 -20.24
CA HIS A 8 -5.16 -11.49 -19.85
C HIS A 8 -4.99 -12.38 -18.61
N MET A 9 -5.98 -12.32 -17.71
CA MET A 9 -5.94 -13.10 -16.48
C MET A 9 -5.99 -14.61 -16.76
N SER A 10 -5.16 -15.38 -16.07
CA SER A 10 -5.16 -16.84 -16.17
C SER A 10 -6.46 -17.44 -15.61
N ALA A 11 -6.91 -18.56 -16.18
CA ALA A 11 -8.10 -19.27 -15.72
C ALA A 11 -7.96 -19.75 -14.27
N LYS A 12 -6.84 -20.40 -13.93
CA LYS A 12 -6.39 -20.55 -12.54
C LYS A 12 -5.65 -19.28 -12.16
N GLY A 13 -6.08 -18.62 -11.09
CA GLY A 13 -5.43 -17.50 -10.43
C GLY A 13 -5.22 -17.84 -8.96
N GLN A 14 -5.76 -17.02 -8.07
CA GLN A 14 -5.70 -17.22 -6.61
C GLN A 14 -7.03 -17.67 -6.00
N GLN A 15 -8.02 -18.07 -6.81
CA GLN A 15 -9.42 -18.25 -6.37
C GLN A 15 -9.62 -19.42 -5.39
N LEU A 16 -8.64 -20.31 -5.26
CA LEU A 16 -8.72 -21.49 -4.37
C LEU A 16 -8.15 -21.21 -2.97
N GLU A 17 -7.53 -20.05 -2.75
CA GLU A 17 -6.82 -19.71 -1.50
C GLU A 17 -5.80 -20.78 -1.05
N ASP A 18 -5.34 -21.63 -1.99
CA ASP A 18 -4.49 -22.81 -1.77
C ASP A 18 -3.01 -22.47 -1.65
N HIS A 19 -2.65 -21.21 -1.85
CA HIS A 19 -1.27 -20.73 -1.88
C HIS A 19 -0.76 -20.26 -0.51
N TYR A 20 -1.61 -19.63 0.30
CA TYR A 20 -1.20 -19.08 1.60
C TYR A 20 -0.79 -20.20 2.56
N PHE A 21 0.45 -20.15 3.06
CA PHE A 21 1.08 -21.25 3.83
C PHE A 21 1.07 -22.63 3.11
N GLY A 22 0.93 -22.64 1.78
CA GLY A 22 1.10 -23.84 0.97
C GLY A 22 2.55 -24.32 0.91
N SER A 23 2.81 -25.41 0.19
CA SER A 23 4.18 -25.91 -0.03
C SER A 23 4.98 -24.99 -0.96
N ILE A 24 6.20 -24.61 -0.55
CA ILE A 24 7.10 -23.77 -1.36
C ILE A 24 7.73 -24.64 -2.47
N PRO A 25 7.70 -24.23 -3.76
CA PRO A 25 8.36 -24.98 -4.83
C PRO A 25 9.86 -25.14 -4.59
N GLU A 26 10.42 -26.32 -4.92
CA GLU A 26 11.82 -26.66 -4.62
C GLU A 26 12.84 -25.63 -5.15
N ARG A 27 12.67 -25.15 -6.39
CA ARG A 27 13.52 -24.10 -6.97
C ARG A 27 13.51 -22.81 -6.16
N VAL A 28 12.33 -22.40 -5.68
CA VAL A 28 12.18 -21.19 -4.86
C VAL A 28 12.76 -21.43 -3.47
N PHE A 29 12.55 -22.61 -2.90
CA PHE A 29 13.12 -22.97 -1.61
C PHE A 29 14.65 -22.92 -1.64
N ALA A 30 15.29 -23.43 -2.70
CA ALA A 30 16.74 -23.33 -2.91
C ALA A 30 17.22 -21.87 -2.95
N TYR A 31 16.51 -21.00 -3.67
CA TYR A 31 16.76 -19.56 -3.67
C TYR A 31 16.64 -18.97 -2.26
N MET A 32 15.56 -19.27 -1.54
CA MET A 32 15.33 -18.74 -0.20
C MET A 32 16.39 -19.18 0.81
N VAL A 33 16.93 -20.40 0.69
CA VAL A 33 18.01 -20.89 1.55
C VAL A 33 19.32 -20.15 1.29
N ASP A 34 19.71 -19.96 0.03
CA ASP A 34 20.89 -19.17 -0.33
C ASP A 34 20.74 -17.72 0.15
N PHE A 35 19.56 -17.12 -0.12
CA PHE A 35 19.22 -15.76 0.30
C PHE A 35 19.30 -15.57 1.82
N GLU A 36 18.71 -16.48 2.59
CA GLU A 36 18.75 -16.45 4.05
C GLU A 36 20.17 -16.59 4.60
N ASN A 37 20.98 -17.50 4.03
CA ASN A 37 22.38 -17.65 4.41
C ASN A 37 23.20 -16.37 4.16
N GLU A 38 22.99 -15.72 3.02
CA GLU A 38 23.68 -14.46 2.71
C GLU A 38 23.19 -13.30 3.60
N ALA A 39 21.91 -13.27 3.94
CA ALA A 39 21.34 -12.27 4.84
C ALA A 39 21.93 -12.41 6.26
N LEU A 40 22.03 -13.64 6.76
CA LEU A 40 22.62 -13.94 8.07
C LEU A 40 24.11 -13.55 8.13
N LYS A 41 24.88 -13.76 7.06
CA LYS A 41 26.29 -13.30 6.97
C LYS A 41 26.43 -11.78 7.09
N LEU A 42 25.41 -11.04 6.68
CA LEU A 42 25.34 -9.57 6.76
C LEU A 42 24.73 -9.07 8.08
N GLY A 43 24.40 -9.98 9.02
CA GLY A 43 23.83 -9.64 10.31
C GLY A 43 22.32 -9.40 10.29
N ILE A 44 21.63 -9.63 9.17
CA ILE A 44 20.18 -9.43 9.07
C ILE A 44 19.47 -10.63 9.72
N PRO A 45 18.67 -10.43 10.79
CA PRO A 45 18.11 -11.53 11.59
C PRO A 45 16.82 -12.08 10.96
N LEU A 46 16.92 -12.58 9.73
CA LEU A 46 15.79 -13.15 8.99
C LEU A 46 15.22 -14.36 9.74
N LYS A 47 13.90 -14.38 9.96
CA LYS A 47 13.27 -15.34 10.88
C LYS A 47 12.18 -16.17 10.26
N THR A 48 11.31 -15.56 9.47
CA THR A 48 10.17 -16.23 8.84
C THR A 48 10.23 -16.11 7.34
N ARG A 49 9.72 -17.12 6.65
CA ARG A 49 9.47 -17.14 5.22
C ARG A 49 8.29 -18.04 4.91
N HIS A 50 7.40 -17.63 4.01
CA HIS A 50 6.27 -18.43 3.57
C HIS A 50 5.76 -17.99 2.19
N ASN A 51 4.89 -18.81 1.60
CA ASN A 51 4.08 -18.42 0.46
C ASN A 51 3.04 -17.38 0.90
N GLU A 52 2.79 -16.43 0.01
CA GLU A 52 1.69 -15.48 0.12
C GLU A 52 0.46 -15.96 -0.67
N VAL A 53 -0.61 -15.16 -0.64
CA VAL A 53 -1.90 -15.49 -1.26
C VAL A 53 -1.81 -15.62 -2.79
N ALA A 54 -1.05 -14.76 -3.47
CA ALA A 54 -0.92 -14.85 -4.93
C ALA A 54 0.12 -15.90 -5.37
N PRO A 55 -0.07 -16.53 -6.55
CA PRO A 55 0.94 -17.40 -7.14
C PRO A 55 2.28 -16.69 -7.30
N SER A 56 3.37 -17.38 -6.94
CA SER A 56 4.74 -16.84 -7.00
C SER A 56 4.95 -15.57 -6.16
N GLN A 57 4.10 -15.35 -5.14
CA GLN A 57 4.28 -14.33 -4.13
C GLN A 57 4.78 -14.98 -2.83
N PHE A 58 5.74 -14.34 -2.17
CA PHE A 58 6.36 -14.85 -0.96
C PHE A 58 6.60 -13.71 0.02
N GLU A 59 6.65 -14.05 1.31
CA GLU A 59 7.01 -13.13 2.39
C GLU A 59 8.29 -13.61 3.07
N CYS A 60 9.09 -12.66 3.55
CA CYS A 60 10.07 -12.91 4.60
C CYS A 60 10.06 -11.77 5.62
N ALA A 61 10.23 -12.10 6.91
CA ALA A 61 10.34 -11.10 7.95
C ALA A 61 11.54 -11.37 8.88
N PRO A 62 12.36 -10.34 9.16
CA PRO A 62 13.37 -10.41 10.21
C PRO A 62 12.76 -10.18 11.60
N ILE A 63 13.53 -10.50 12.64
CA ILE A 63 13.24 -10.01 14.00
C ILE A 63 13.32 -8.48 13.99
N TYR A 64 12.47 -7.82 14.79
CA TYR A 64 12.49 -6.37 14.92
C TYR A 64 13.84 -5.88 15.48
N GLU A 65 14.25 -4.68 15.08
CA GLU A 65 15.51 -4.06 15.47
C GLU A 65 15.28 -2.57 15.79
N GLU A 66 16.33 -1.88 16.24
CA GLU A 66 16.34 -0.41 16.32
C GLU A 66 16.04 0.17 14.93
N ILE A 67 15.24 1.24 14.87
CA ILE A 67 14.57 1.64 13.62
C ILE A 67 15.55 2.00 12.51
N ASN A 68 16.67 2.64 12.84
CA ASN A 68 17.69 3.00 11.85
C ASN A 68 18.33 1.73 11.29
N LEU A 69 18.73 0.82 12.16
CA LEU A 69 19.33 -0.46 11.76
C LEU A 69 18.35 -1.30 10.92
N ALA A 70 17.08 -1.39 11.34
CA ALA A 70 16.04 -2.13 10.62
C ALA A 70 15.83 -1.59 9.20
N ILE A 71 15.89 -0.26 9.02
CA ILE A 71 15.80 0.38 7.71
C ILE A 71 17.01 0.02 6.84
N ASP A 72 18.22 0.12 7.38
CA ASP A 72 19.46 -0.20 6.67
C ASP A 72 19.49 -1.68 6.26
N HIS A 73 19.14 -2.57 7.19
CA HIS A 73 18.99 -4.00 6.93
C HIS A 73 17.92 -4.27 5.87
N ASN A 74 16.78 -3.57 5.87
CA ASN A 74 15.77 -3.73 4.83
C ASN A 74 16.28 -3.31 3.43
N GLN A 75 17.03 -2.21 3.33
CA GLN A 75 17.61 -1.78 2.06
C GLN A 75 18.62 -2.80 1.53
N LEU A 76 19.51 -3.27 2.41
CA LEU A 76 20.50 -4.30 2.06
C LEU A 76 19.83 -5.62 1.69
N LEU A 77 18.74 -5.98 2.38
CA LEU A 77 17.97 -7.18 2.09
C LEU A 77 17.39 -7.15 0.67
N MET A 78 16.83 -6.02 0.22
CA MET A 78 16.30 -5.88 -1.13
C MET A 78 17.39 -5.98 -2.21
N ASP A 79 18.57 -5.40 -1.98
CA ASP A 79 19.73 -5.55 -2.89
C ASP A 79 20.19 -7.03 -2.95
N LEU A 80 20.23 -7.69 -1.79
CA LEU A 80 20.59 -9.09 -1.72
C LEU A 80 19.60 -10.00 -2.45
N MET A 81 18.29 -9.76 -2.32
CA MET A 81 17.25 -10.48 -3.05
C MET A 81 17.54 -10.49 -4.55
N GLU A 82 17.88 -9.33 -5.14
CA GLU A 82 18.17 -9.25 -6.57
C GLU A 82 19.46 -9.99 -6.95
N LYS A 83 20.53 -9.84 -6.15
CA LYS A 83 21.82 -10.49 -6.41
C LYS A 83 21.73 -12.01 -6.35
N VAL A 84 21.06 -12.54 -5.32
CA VAL A 84 20.90 -13.99 -5.14
C VAL A 84 19.95 -14.55 -6.20
N ALA A 85 18.88 -13.85 -6.55
CA ALA A 85 17.92 -14.34 -7.54
C ALA A 85 18.57 -14.59 -8.91
N ARG A 86 19.54 -13.75 -9.33
CA ARG A 86 20.30 -13.98 -10.57
C ARG A 86 21.08 -15.30 -10.57
N ARG A 87 21.59 -15.75 -9.41
CA ARG A 87 22.29 -17.05 -9.28
C ARG A 87 21.34 -18.24 -9.48
N HIS A 88 20.06 -18.04 -9.18
CA HIS A 88 19.00 -19.05 -9.27
C HIS A 88 18.12 -18.92 -10.52
N ASN A 89 18.53 -18.08 -11.49
CA ASN A 89 17.77 -17.78 -12.71
C ASN A 89 16.36 -17.24 -12.43
N PHE A 90 16.22 -16.43 -11.38
CA PHE A 90 15.00 -15.72 -11.04
C PHE A 90 15.16 -14.21 -11.22
N LYS A 91 14.01 -13.54 -11.39
CA LYS A 91 13.88 -12.09 -11.22
C LYS A 91 12.89 -11.81 -10.09
N VAL A 92 13.37 -11.17 -9.03
CA VAL A 92 12.50 -10.69 -7.95
C VAL A 92 11.77 -9.45 -8.44
N LEU A 93 10.46 -9.42 -8.26
CA LEU A 93 9.60 -8.29 -8.57
C LEU A 93 9.12 -7.66 -7.26
N LEU A 94 9.70 -6.51 -6.92
CA LEU A 94 9.29 -5.77 -5.72
C LEU A 94 8.16 -4.78 -5.99
N HIS A 95 7.73 -4.61 -7.25
CA HIS A 95 6.63 -3.70 -7.60
C HIS A 95 5.36 -4.08 -6.82
N GLU A 96 4.63 -3.10 -6.31
CA GLU A 96 3.47 -3.29 -5.43
C GLU A 96 2.32 -4.04 -6.12
N LYS A 97 2.25 -3.94 -7.45
CA LYS A 97 1.28 -4.65 -8.29
C LYS A 97 1.91 -5.21 -9.58
N PRO A 98 2.69 -6.30 -9.53
CA PRO A 98 3.38 -6.81 -10.72
C PRO A 98 2.41 -7.38 -11.75
N TYR A 99 1.34 -8.06 -11.29
CA TYR A 99 0.30 -8.66 -12.11
C TYR A 99 -1.07 -8.08 -11.73
N ALA A 100 -1.89 -7.75 -12.71
CA ALA A 100 -3.25 -7.28 -12.46
C ALA A 100 -4.17 -8.45 -12.06
N GLY A 101 -5.23 -8.16 -11.30
CA GLY A 101 -6.26 -9.14 -10.94
C GLY A 101 -5.90 -10.11 -9.79
N ILE A 102 -4.67 -10.09 -9.26
CA ILE A 102 -4.25 -10.90 -8.11
C ILE A 102 -3.76 -10.02 -6.94
N ASN A 103 -3.39 -10.57 -5.78
CA ASN A 103 -2.91 -9.79 -4.63
C ASN A 103 -1.68 -8.95 -5.00
N GLY A 104 -1.56 -7.79 -4.34
CA GLY A 104 -0.38 -6.93 -4.46
C GLY A 104 0.66 -7.25 -3.38
N SER A 105 1.86 -6.70 -3.53
CA SER A 105 2.95 -6.84 -2.56
C SER A 105 3.06 -5.59 -1.68
N GLY A 106 3.09 -5.80 -0.36
CA GLY A 106 3.26 -4.74 0.65
C GLY A 106 4.57 -4.87 1.42
N LYS A 107 4.89 -3.87 2.25
CA LYS A 107 5.97 -3.94 3.22
C LYS A 107 5.50 -3.37 4.55
N HIS A 108 4.93 -4.22 5.39
CA HIS A 108 4.33 -3.77 6.63
C HIS A 108 5.41 -3.28 7.60
N ASN A 109 5.21 -2.09 8.16
CA ASN A 109 6.10 -1.56 9.19
C ASN A 109 5.48 -1.79 10.57
N ASN A 110 6.00 -2.78 11.28
CA ASN A 110 5.66 -3.05 12.67
C ASN A 110 6.43 -2.09 13.58
N TRP A 111 5.72 -1.15 14.20
CA TRP A 111 6.28 -0.04 14.98
C TRP A 111 5.93 -0.14 16.47
N SER A 112 6.94 0.00 17.32
CA SER A 112 6.79 0.03 18.77
C SER A 112 7.79 0.97 19.43
N LEU A 113 7.55 1.32 20.69
CA LEU A 113 8.43 2.17 21.50
C LEU A 113 8.88 1.41 22.74
N ILE A 114 10.18 1.18 22.86
CA ILE A 114 10.80 0.46 23.97
C ILE A 114 11.77 1.40 24.69
N THR A 115 11.69 1.47 26.02
CA THR A 115 12.61 2.27 26.83
C THR A 115 14.01 1.63 26.88
N ASP A 116 15.01 2.41 27.25
CA ASP A 116 16.37 1.94 27.60
C ASP A 116 16.40 0.83 28.67
N THR A 117 15.37 0.77 29.51
CA THR A 117 15.10 -0.25 30.52
C THR A 117 14.36 -1.49 30.00
N GLY A 118 14.13 -1.59 28.69
CA GLY A 118 13.49 -2.73 28.03
C GLY A 118 11.96 -2.77 28.14
N LYS A 119 11.30 -1.69 28.56
CA LYS A 119 9.84 -1.65 28.72
C LYS A 119 9.16 -1.22 27.42
N ASN A 120 8.35 -2.09 26.83
CA ASN A 120 7.50 -1.72 25.70
C ASN A 120 6.33 -0.85 26.20
N LEU A 121 6.25 0.38 25.68
CA LEU A 121 5.26 1.39 26.04
C LEU A 121 3.89 1.16 25.39
N LEU A 122 3.84 0.33 24.34
CA LEU A 122 2.64 -0.10 23.64
C LEU A 122 2.19 -1.51 24.04
N ALA A 123 2.85 -2.13 25.04
CA ALA A 123 2.34 -3.36 25.63
C ALA A 123 1.35 -3.04 26.76
N PRO A 124 0.14 -3.63 26.75
CA PRO A 124 -0.80 -3.51 27.86
C PRO A 124 -0.17 -3.94 29.18
N GLY A 125 -0.45 -3.18 30.24
CA GLY A 125 0.05 -3.47 31.57
C GLY A 125 -0.76 -4.54 32.32
N LYS A 126 -0.17 -5.11 33.37
CA LYS A 126 -0.89 -5.95 34.34
C LYS A 126 -1.40 -5.17 35.56
N THR A 127 -0.89 -3.96 35.76
CA THR A 127 -1.23 -3.11 36.91
C THR A 127 -1.91 -1.84 36.42
N PRO A 128 -2.79 -1.22 37.23
CA PRO A 128 -3.47 0.01 36.85
C PRO A 128 -2.50 1.15 36.43
N LYS A 129 -1.36 1.28 37.13
CA LYS A 129 -0.31 2.25 36.80
C LYS A 129 0.35 1.97 35.44
N ASN A 130 0.62 0.69 35.15
CA ASN A 130 1.17 0.31 33.84
C ASN A 130 0.13 0.50 32.72
N ASN A 131 -1.15 0.32 33.01
CA ASN A 131 -2.23 0.60 32.05
C ASN A 131 -2.36 2.09 31.76
N LEU A 132 -2.23 2.97 32.76
CA LEU A 132 -2.23 4.41 32.52
C LEU A 132 -1.08 4.84 31.62
N MET A 133 0.11 4.24 31.80
CA MET A 133 1.26 4.48 30.92
C MET A 133 0.97 3.99 29.49
N PHE A 134 0.50 2.75 29.33
CA PHE A 134 0.09 2.22 28.02
C PHE A 134 -0.92 3.13 27.34
N LEU A 135 -2.01 3.49 28.04
CA LEU A 135 -3.06 4.37 27.52
C LEU A 135 -2.51 5.73 27.09
N ALA A 136 -1.55 6.29 27.83
CA ALA A 136 -0.92 7.55 27.45
C ALA A 136 -0.24 7.44 26.08
N PHE A 137 0.59 6.42 25.83
CA PHE A 137 1.28 6.26 24.54
C PHE A 137 0.34 5.80 23.43
N PHE A 138 -0.58 4.89 23.73
CA PHE A 138 -1.57 4.35 22.80
C PHE A 138 -2.48 5.45 22.26
N VAL A 139 -3.13 6.23 23.13
CA VAL A 139 -4.04 7.32 22.73
C VAL A 139 -3.28 8.47 22.06
N ASN A 140 -2.07 8.80 22.50
CA ASN A 140 -1.26 9.81 21.81
C ASN A 140 -0.88 9.37 20.39
N THR A 141 -0.61 8.08 20.17
CA THR A 141 -0.34 7.56 18.82
C THR A 141 -1.58 7.73 17.93
N ILE A 142 -2.76 7.36 18.43
CA ILE A 142 -4.04 7.51 17.71
C ILE A 142 -4.30 8.99 17.39
N LYS A 143 -4.12 9.88 18.36
CA LYS A 143 -4.30 11.33 18.16
C LYS A 143 -3.31 11.91 17.16
N ALA A 144 -2.05 11.48 17.19
CA ALA A 144 -1.03 11.92 16.24
C ALA A 144 -1.40 11.54 14.79
N VAL A 145 -1.80 10.29 14.58
CA VAL A 145 -2.22 9.79 13.26
C VAL A 145 -3.51 10.48 12.79
N HIS A 146 -4.49 10.68 13.66
CA HIS A 146 -5.70 11.44 13.31
C HIS A 146 -5.37 12.87 12.86
N GLU A 147 -4.50 13.55 13.61
CA GLU A 147 -4.13 14.94 13.32
C GLU A 147 -3.33 15.06 12.01
N HIS A 148 -2.51 14.07 11.68
CA HIS A 148 -1.59 14.12 10.53
C HIS A 148 -1.88 13.02 9.50
N ALA A 149 -3.14 12.60 9.35
CA ALA A 149 -3.57 11.52 8.47
C ALA A 149 -3.10 11.74 7.01
N ASP A 150 -3.29 12.94 6.48
CA ASP A 150 -2.89 13.29 5.11
C ASP A 150 -1.37 13.21 4.90
N LEU A 151 -0.58 13.65 5.89
CA LEU A 151 0.87 13.56 5.84
C LEU A 151 1.34 12.09 5.91
N LEU A 152 0.69 11.26 6.72
CA LEU A 152 0.98 9.83 6.76
C LEU A 152 0.61 9.16 5.43
N ARG A 153 -0.52 9.53 4.82
CA ARG A 153 -0.91 9.08 3.47
C ARG A 153 0.08 9.50 2.40
N ALA A 154 0.62 10.72 2.47
CA ALA A 154 1.65 11.20 1.55
C ALA A 154 2.95 10.39 1.69
N SER A 155 3.30 9.97 2.90
CA SER A 155 4.56 9.27 3.18
C SER A 155 4.70 7.87 2.58
N ILE A 156 3.57 7.26 2.21
CA ILE A 156 3.49 5.93 1.63
C ILE A 156 3.15 5.93 0.13
N THR A 157 2.96 7.11 -0.46
CA THR A 157 2.42 7.22 -1.81
C THR A 157 3.49 6.98 -2.87
N SER A 158 3.09 6.32 -3.95
CA SER A 158 3.90 6.17 -5.16
C SER A 158 2.99 5.71 -6.31
N VAL A 159 3.42 5.91 -7.56
CA VAL A 159 2.71 5.40 -8.75
C VAL A 159 2.36 3.93 -8.59
N SER A 160 3.33 3.13 -8.13
CA SER A 160 3.19 1.69 -8.03
C SER A 160 2.26 1.30 -6.88
N ASN A 161 2.31 2.00 -5.75
CA ASN A 161 1.41 1.75 -4.62
C ASN A 161 -0.03 2.21 -4.92
N ASP A 162 -0.25 3.23 -5.76
CA ASP A 162 -1.60 3.63 -6.21
C ASP A 162 -2.30 2.50 -6.99
N HIS A 163 -1.56 1.58 -7.62
CA HIS A 163 -2.13 0.38 -8.24
C HIS A 163 -2.45 -0.75 -7.25
N ARG A 164 -1.96 -0.64 -6.01
CA ARG A 164 -2.15 -1.63 -4.95
C ARG A 164 -3.26 -1.23 -3.99
N LEU A 165 -3.26 0.01 -3.50
CA LEU A 165 -4.16 0.46 -2.43
C LEU A 165 -5.64 0.32 -2.83
N GLY A 166 -6.46 -0.13 -1.88
CA GLY A 166 -7.91 -0.27 -2.03
C GLY A 166 -8.39 -1.53 -2.74
N ALA A 167 -7.55 -2.55 -2.88
CA ALA A 167 -7.91 -3.84 -3.48
C ALA A 167 -7.11 -5.00 -2.88
N ASN A 168 -7.72 -6.21 -2.83
CA ASN A 168 -7.07 -7.49 -2.53
C ASN A 168 -6.08 -7.42 -1.34
N GLU A 169 -6.60 -7.23 -0.12
CA GLU A 169 -5.86 -7.14 1.16
C GLU A 169 -4.93 -5.93 1.33
N ALA A 170 -4.84 -5.03 0.34
CA ALA A 170 -4.17 -3.74 0.52
C ALA A 170 -5.15 -2.66 1.01
N PRO A 171 -4.82 -1.87 2.03
CA PRO A 171 -5.76 -0.91 2.61
C PRO A 171 -6.14 0.22 1.63
N PRO A 172 -7.31 0.87 1.79
CA PRO A 172 -7.70 2.03 0.99
C PRO A 172 -6.80 3.25 1.25
N ALA A 173 -6.96 4.30 0.45
CA ALA A 173 -6.26 5.57 0.61
C ALA A 173 -6.71 6.40 1.83
N ILE A 174 -7.80 5.98 2.50
CA ILE A 174 -8.31 6.60 3.72
C ILE A 174 -7.50 6.08 4.89
N ILE A 175 -6.76 6.94 5.58
CA ILE A 175 -6.06 6.56 6.81
C ILE A 175 -7.09 6.40 7.92
N SER A 176 -7.16 5.20 8.50
CA SER A 176 -7.93 4.86 9.67
C SER A 176 -7.12 3.94 10.58
N ILE A 177 -7.57 3.81 11.82
CA ILE A 177 -6.90 2.98 12.82
C ILE A 177 -7.83 1.88 13.29
N PHE A 178 -7.35 0.65 13.18
CA PHE A 178 -8.00 -0.54 13.76
C PHE A 178 -7.38 -0.83 15.13
N LEU A 179 -8.20 -0.91 16.17
CA LEU A 179 -7.75 -1.20 17.54
C LEU A 179 -8.13 -2.62 17.99
N GLY A 180 -9.15 -3.20 17.37
CA GLY A 180 -9.87 -4.37 17.87
C GLY A 180 -11.00 -3.94 18.81
N GLN A 181 -12.16 -4.59 18.66
CA GLN A 181 -13.39 -4.27 19.38
C GLN A 181 -13.19 -4.07 20.89
N GLN A 182 -12.44 -4.96 21.55
CA GLN A 182 -12.21 -4.88 22.99
C GLN A 182 -11.50 -3.60 23.42
N LEU A 183 -10.51 -3.14 22.65
CA LEU A 183 -9.78 -1.93 22.97
C LEU A 183 -10.59 -0.67 22.63
N ASP A 184 -11.36 -0.69 21.54
CA ASP A 184 -12.25 0.42 21.20
C ASP A 184 -13.32 0.62 22.28
N GLU A 185 -13.98 -0.46 22.73
CA GLU A 185 -14.94 -0.44 23.84
C GLU A 185 -14.33 0.14 25.13
N ILE A 186 -13.09 -0.25 25.46
CA ILE A 186 -12.36 0.32 26.61
C ILE A 186 -12.15 1.84 26.47
N LEU A 187 -11.83 2.32 25.26
CA LEU A 187 -11.70 3.76 25.03
C LEU A 187 -13.04 4.47 25.19
N GLU A 188 -14.15 3.86 24.74
CA GLU A 188 -15.50 4.41 24.94
C GLU A 188 -15.88 4.47 26.43
N GLU A 189 -15.59 3.42 27.21
CA GLU A 189 -15.80 3.42 28.66
C GLU A 189 -15.03 4.57 29.34
N ILE A 190 -13.76 4.77 28.98
CA ILE A 190 -12.95 5.87 29.51
C ILE A 190 -13.54 7.24 29.11
N GLU A 191 -14.04 7.37 27.88
CA GLU A 191 -14.71 8.59 27.39
C GLU A 191 -15.99 8.91 28.19
N HIS A 192 -16.72 7.90 28.66
CA HIS A 192 -17.96 8.11 29.44
C HIS A 192 -17.74 8.11 30.96
N SER A 193 -16.57 7.65 31.44
CA SER A 193 -16.24 7.59 32.87
C SER A 193 -16.26 8.96 33.58
N ARG A 194 -16.73 9.03 34.82
CA ARG A 194 -16.68 10.27 35.63
C ARG A 194 -15.34 10.37 36.36
N ILE A 195 -14.56 11.41 36.08
CA ILE A 195 -13.31 11.71 36.81
C ILE A 195 -13.68 12.49 38.08
N SER A 196 -13.67 11.84 39.25
CA SER A 196 -13.93 12.52 40.52
C SER A 196 -12.69 13.29 40.98
N LYS A 197 -12.79 14.62 41.16
CA LYS A 197 -11.73 15.46 41.73
C LYS A 197 -11.55 15.31 43.24
N LYS A 198 -12.52 14.69 43.94
CA LYS A 198 -12.54 14.53 45.41
C LYS A 198 -12.18 13.10 45.84
N ILE A 199 -11.15 12.50 45.26
CA ILE A 199 -10.71 11.16 45.66
C ILE A 199 -9.76 11.31 46.86
N LYS A 200 -10.33 11.14 48.08
CA LYS A 200 -9.61 11.20 49.36
C LYS A 200 -8.81 9.93 49.67
N GLU A 201 -9.04 8.83 48.95
CA GLU A 201 -8.32 7.55 49.11
C GLU A 201 -7.68 7.11 47.79
N ASP A 202 -6.42 6.66 47.81
CA ASP A 202 -5.65 6.28 46.61
C ASP A 202 -6.32 5.23 45.71
N ASN A 203 -7.31 4.49 46.21
CA ASN A 203 -8.02 3.44 45.46
C ASN A 203 -9.12 3.95 44.50
N GLY A 204 -9.64 5.16 44.71
CA GLY A 204 -10.78 5.67 43.91
C GLY A 204 -10.45 5.98 42.45
N LEU A 205 -9.19 6.32 42.16
CA LEU A 205 -8.74 6.63 40.80
C LEU A 205 -8.58 5.37 39.96
N TRP A 206 -8.11 4.30 40.58
CA TRP A 206 -7.89 3.00 39.96
C TRP A 206 -9.19 2.28 39.60
N LEU A 207 -10.31 2.62 40.25
CA LEU A 207 -11.64 2.13 39.88
C LEU A 207 -12.11 2.66 38.51
N GLY A 208 -11.56 3.78 38.04
CA GLY A 208 -11.94 4.39 36.75
C GLY A 208 -11.05 3.99 35.57
N ILE A 209 -9.98 3.23 35.79
CA ILE A 209 -9.13 2.69 34.72
C ILE A 209 -9.50 1.22 34.55
N PRO A 210 -10.24 0.85 33.49
CA PRO A 210 -10.62 -0.54 33.27
C PRO A 210 -9.36 -1.42 33.16
N LYS A 211 -9.47 -2.66 33.66
CA LYS A 211 -8.43 -3.67 33.41
C LYS A 211 -8.47 -4.01 31.93
N ILE A 212 -7.35 -3.81 31.24
CA ILE A 212 -7.22 -4.21 29.84
C ILE A 212 -7.10 -5.73 29.83
N PRO A 213 -8.02 -6.46 29.18
CA PRO A 213 -7.93 -7.91 29.06
C PRO A 213 -6.70 -8.29 28.23
N GLN A 214 -6.30 -9.56 28.31
CA GLN A 214 -5.33 -10.06 27.34
C GLN A 214 -5.90 -9.93 25.94
N ILE A 215 -5.25 -9.13 25.11
CA ILE A 215 -5.64 -8.92 23.74
C ILE A 215 -5.33 -10.22 22.99
N ILE A 216 -6.39 -10.90 22.58
CA ILE A 216 -6.30 -12.06 21.70
C ILE A 216 -6.01 -11.52 20.30
N LEU A 217 -5.10 -12.17 19.57
CA LEU A 217 -4.84 -11.85 18.17
C LEU A 217 -6.14 -12.01 17.37
N ASP A 218 -6.68 -10.88 16.91
CA ASP A 218 -7.78 -10.86 15.96
C ASP A 218 -7.22 -11.12 14.56
N ASN A 219 -7.44 -12.33 14.05
CA ASN A 219 -7.00 -12.74 12.72
C ASN A 219 -8.11 -12.58 11.66
N THR A 220 -9.19 -11.86 11.95
CA THR A 220 -10.25 -11.63 10.95
C THR A 220 -9.78 -10.74 9.81
N ASP A 221 -10.35 -10.95 8.62
CA ASP A 221 -10.05 -10.16 7.41
C ASP A 221 -10.31 -8.65 7.60
N ARG A 222 -11.24 -8.30 8.51
CA ARG A 222 -11.52 -6.91 8.93
C ARG A 222 -10.27 -6.19 9.41
N ASN A 223 -9.42 -6.90 10.17
CA ASN A 223 -8.13 -6.39 10.61
C ASN A 223 -7.28 -6.01 9.38
N ARG A 224 -7.15 -6.88 8.37
CA ARG A 224 -6.22 -6.74 7.23
C ARG A 224 -6.46 -5.52 6.34
N THR A 225 -7.70 -5.05 6.27
CA THR A 225 -8.07 -3.90 5.40
C THR A 225 -7.69 -2.53 5.97
N SER A 226 -7.26 -2.46 7.24
CA SER A 226 -6.88 -1.20 7.89
C SER A 226 -5.46 -0.78 7.55
N PRO A 227 -5.21 0.51 7.23
CA PRO A 227 -3.87 1.00 6.92
C PRO A 227 -2.96 1.06 8.15
N PHE A 228 -3.51 1.22 9.35
CA PHE A 228 -2.78 1.27 10.61
C PHE A 228 -3.51 0.47 11.68
N ALA A 229 -2.92 -0.62 12.17
CA ALA A 229 -3.62 -1.54 13.07
C ALA A 229 -2.82 -1.79 14.34
N PHE A 230 -3.48 -1.80 15.49
CA PHE A 230 -2.87 -2.25 16.73
C PHE A 230 -2.91 -3.77 16.82
N THR A 231 -1.74 -4.41 16.92
CA THR A 231 -1.59 -5.87 16.90
C THR A 231 -1.10 -6.41 18.25
N GLY A 232 -1.71 -5.91 19.33
CA GLY A 232 -1.55 -6.39 20.70
C GLY A 232 -0.47 -5.69 21.52
N ASN A 233 0.71 -5.43 20.94
CA ASN A 233 1.82 -4.76 21.65
C ASN A 233 2.60 -3.76 20.77
N LYS A 234 2.08 -3.43 19.60
CA LYS A 234 2.70 -2.60 18.57
C LYS A 234 1.62 -2.14 17.60
N PHE A 235 1.91 -1.11 16.81
CA PHE A 235 1.10 -0.78 15.65
C PHE A 235 1.76 -1.32 14.38
N GLU A 236 0.95 -1.67 13.39
CA GLU A 236 1.39 -2.14 12.09
C GLU A 236 0.87 -1.17 11.02
N LEU A 237 1.80 -0.50 10.32
CA LEU A 237 1.49 0.34 9.17
C LEU A 237 1.55 -0.50 7.89
N ARG A 238 0.39 -0.92 7.39
CA ARG A 238 0.24 -1.86 6.26
C ARG A 238 0.22 -1.20 4.89
N ALA A 239 -0.05 0.10 4.87
CA ALA A 239 -0.26 0.85 3.65
C ALA A 239 1.05 1.15 2.87
N VAL A 240 2.22 0.81 3.43
CA VAL A 240 3.54 0.98 2.83
C VAL A 240 3.74 0.01 1.66
N GLY A 241 4.17 0.52 0.51
CA GLY A 241 4.46 -0.28 -0.68
C GLY A 241 5.73 -1.11 -0.56
N SER A 242 5.77 -2.27 -1.23
CA SER A 242 6.91 -3.21 -1.22
C SER A 242 8.21 -2.62 -1.75
N THR A 243 8.18 -1.66 -2.68
CA THR A 243 9.39 -0.96 -3.16
C THR A 243 9.80 0.20 -2.27
N ALA A 244 8.90 0.68 -1.40
CA ALA A 244 9.15 1.88 -0.62
C ALA A 244 10.31 1.69 0.36
N ASN A 245 11.09 2.75 0.56
CA ASN A 245 12.01 2.83 1.69
C ASN A 245 11.20 3.16 2.95
N SER A 246 11.23 2.28 3.94
CA SER A 246 10.51 2.46 5.20
C SER A 246 10.93 3.71 5.98
N SER A 247 12.09 4.32 5.67
CA SER A 247 12.53 5.58 6.29
C SER A 247 11.54 6.73 6.12
N ALA A 248 10.90 6.87 4.96
CA ALA A 248 9.95 7.96 4.70
C ALA A 248 8.71 7.88 5.62
N PRO A 249 7.94 6.78 5.64
CA PRO A 249 6.80 6.65 6.54
C PRO A 249 7.21 6.61 8.02
N MET A 250 8.38 6.05 8.35
CA MET A 250 8.86 6.04 9.73
C MET A 250 9.32 7.41 10.22
N THR A 251 9.91 8.25 9.36
CA THR A 251 10.22 9.63 9.71
C THR A 251 8.95 10.40 10.04
N VAL A 252 7.91 10.25 9.21
CA VAL A 252 6.61 10.88 9.45
C VAL A 252 5.97 10.37 10.74
N LEU A 253 5.85 9.05 10.91
CA LEU A 253 5.20 8.45 12.07
C LEU A 253 5.89 8.85 13.39
N ASN A 254 7.22 8.79 13.44
CA ASN A 254 7.95 9.20 14.64
C ASN A 254 7.84 10.72 14.88
N ALA A 255 7.88 11.55 13.85
CA ALA A 255 7.74 13.00 13.99
C ALA A 255 6.37 13.40 14.56
N ILE A 256 5.28 12.85 14.01
CA ILE A 256 3.91 13.18 14.46
C ILE A 256 3.68 12.70 15.90
N VAL A 257 4.19 11.52 16.26
CA VAL A 257 4.09 10.99 17.62
C VAL A 257 4.93 11.81 18.59
N ALA A 258 6.15 12.21 18.20
CA ALA A 258 7.02 13.04 19.03
C ALA A 258 6.39 14.40 19.34
N ASP A 259 5.89 15.12 18.32
CA ASP A 259 5.22 16.40 18.54
C ASP A 259 3.95 16.25 19.40
N GLN A 260 3.17 15.19 19.18
CA GLN A 260 1.98 14.90 19.98
C GLN A 260 2.32 14.60 21.45
N LEU A 261 3.40 13.87 21.73
CA LEU A 261 3.86 13.62 23.10
C LEU A 261 4.35 14.90 23.80
N VAL A 262 5.00 15.82 23.07
CA VAL A 262 5.38 17.14 23.61
C VAL A 262 4.14 17.96 23.97
N LYS A 263 3.14 18.00 23.08
CA LYS A 263 1.84 18.67 23.34
C LYS A 263 1.15 18.07 24.57
N PHE A 264 1.08 16.74 24.65
CA PHE A 264 0.53 16.01 25.79
C PHE A 264 1.19 16.40 27.10
N LYS A 265 2.54 16.44 27.13
CA LYS A 265 3.29 16.81 28.34
C LYS A 265 2.95 18.22 28.82
N VAL A 266 2.86 19.19 27.90
CA VAL A 266 2.50 20.58 28.22
C VAL A 266 1.09 20.68 28.80
N GLU A 267 0.12 19.97 28.20
CA GLU A 267 -1.27 19.96 28.68
C GLU A 267 -1.40 19.34 30.07
N VAL A 268 -0.73 18.21 30.30
CA VAL A 268 -0.71 17.51 31.60
C VAL A 268 -0.05 18.40 32.67
N ASP A 269 1.09 18.99 32.38
CA ASP A 269 1.80 19.88 33.33
C ASP A 269 0.97 21.10 33.70
N LYS A 270 0.18 21.63 32.76
CA LYS A 270 -0.74 22.75 33.03
C LYS A 270 -1.81 22.38 34.06
N LEU A 271 -2.31 21.14 34.05
CA LEU A 271 -3.27 20.66 35.05
C LEU A 271 -2.59 20.40 36.40
N ILE A 272 -1.39 19.81 36.39
CA ILE A 272 -0.61 19.60 37.62
C ILE A 272 -0.31 20.93 38.32
N LYS A 273 0.10 21.96 37.56
CA LYS A 273 0.33 23.32 38.09
C LYS A 273 -0.93 23.97 38.67
N LYS A 274 -2.11 23.58 38.20
CA LYS A 274 -3.41 24.02 38.76
C LYS A 274 -3.81 23.27 40.03
N GLY A 275 -3.03 22.27 40.46
CA GLY A 275 -3.24 21.50 41.69
C GLY A 275 -3.86 20.12 41.49
N ASP A 276 -4.08 19.66 40.26
CA ASP A 276 -4.56 18.30 40.01
C ASP A 276 -3.44 17.28 40.29
N LYS A 277 -3.77 16.12 40.90
CA LYS A 277 -2.83 15.00 41.06
C LYS A 277 -2.36 14.51 39.68
N LYS A 278 -1.10 14.07 39.57
CA LYS A 278 -0.50 13.61 38.30
C LYS A 278 -1.37 12.63 37.53
N ASP A 279 -1.85 11.58 38.19
CA ASP A 279 -2.63 10.53 37.53
C ASP A 279 -4.03 11.03 37.09
N VAL A 280 -4.62 11.98 37.83
CA VAL A 280 -5.87 12.67 37.44
C VAL A 280 -5.64 13.54 36.21
N ALA A 281 -4.54 14.29 36.18
CA ALA A 281 -4.18 15.13 35.04
C ALA A 281 -3.94 14.29 33.78
N LEU A 282 -3.21 13.16 33.90
CA LEU A 282 -2.99 12.21 32.81
C LEU A 282 -4.32 11.68 32.25
N LEU A 283 -5.19 11.13 33.12
CA LEU A 283 -6.47 10.57 32.70
C LEU A 283 -7.37 11.62 32.04
N THR A 284 -7.35 12.86 32.53
CA THR A 284 -8.13 13.97 31.97
C THR A 284 -7.71 14.29 30.53
N VAL A 285 -6.41 14.37 30.26
CA VAL A 285 -5.91 14.66 28.90
C VAL A 285 -6.07 13.45 27.98
N ILE A 286 -5.84 12.23 28.47
CA ILE A 286 -6.11 10.99 27.71
C ILE A 286 -7.58 10.95 27.27
N LYS A 287 -8.50 11.20 28.19
CA LYS A 287 -9.94 11.24 27.91
C LYS A 287 -10.30 12.29 26.85
N LYS A 288 -9.69 13.48 26.92
CA LYS A 288 -9.85 14.52 25.90
C LYS A 288 -9.40 14.02 24.52
N TYR A 289 -8.24 13.38 24.43
CA TYR A 289 -7.70 12.90 23.15
C TYR A 289 -8.48 11.73 22.58
N ILE A 290 -9.00 10.81 23.41
CA ILE A 290 -9.93 9.74 22.97
C ILE A 290 -11.12 10.33 22.22
N LYS A 291 -11.71 11.40 22.74
CA LYS A 291 -12.84 12.08 22.10
C LYS A 291 -12.43 12.78 20.81
N GLU A 292 -11.33 13.52 20.85
CA GLU A 292 -10.83 14.29 19.69
C GLU A 292 -10.35 13.41 18.53
N SER A 293 -9.94 12.17 18.80
CA SER A 293 -9.47 11.24 17.77
C SER A 293 -10.50 10.17 17.42
N LYS A 294 -11.77 10.31 17.82
CA LYS A 294 -12.80 9.29 17.57
C LYS A 294 -13.03 9.05 16.08
N ALA A 295 -12.93 10.08 15.25
CA ALA A 295 -13.18 10.00 13.82
C ALA A 295 -12.28 8.99 13.08
N ILE A 296 -11.00 8.87 13.49
CA ILE A 296 -10.00 7.99 12.83
C ILE A 296 -10.20 6.50 13.14
N ARG A 297 -10.91 6.16 14.21
CA ARG A 297 -11.05 4.77 14.67
C ARG A 297 -12.10 4.05 13.84
N PHE A 298 -11.75 2.89 13.28
CA PHE A 298 -12.64 2.12 12.43
C PHE A 298 -12.35 0.62 12.51
N GLU A 299 -13.38 -0.15 12.84
CA GLU A 299 -13.33 -1.60 13.06
C GLU A 299 -14.05 -2.40 11.95
N GLY A 300 -14.56 -1.72 10.92
CA GLY A 300 -15.34 -2.29 9.84
C GLY A 300 -14.51 -2.69 8.61
N ASN A 301 -15.20 -2.96 7.50
CA ASN A 301 -14.57 -3.28 6.22
C ASN A 301 -14.07 -2.01 5.52
N GLY A 302 -12.76 -1.84 5.39
CA GLY A 302 -12.15 -0.66 4.75
C GLY A 302 -12.42 -0.54 3.24
N TYR A 303 -12.90 -1.58 2.56
CA TYR A 303 -13.19 -1.54 1.12
C TYR A 303 -14.58 -1.05 0.76
N SER A 304 -15.46 -0.99 1.75
CA SER A 304 -16.87 -0.78 1.49
C SER A 304 -17.13 0.67 1.07
N GLN A 305 -18.09 0.89 0.17
CA GLN A 305 -18.47 2.25 -0.21
C GLN A 305 -19.08 2.99 0.99
N GLU A 306 -19.75 2.25 1.88
CA GLU A 306 -20.29 2.77 3.14
C GLU A 306 -19.17 3.37 4.00
N TRP A 307 -18.00 2.72 4.07
CA TRP A 307 -16.85 3.30 4.78
C TRP A 307 -16.35 4.58 4.11
N ALA A 308 -16.30 4.64 2.78
CA ALA A 308 -15.86 5.85 2.08
C ALA A 308 -16.79 7.04 2.36
N ASP A 309 -18.10 6.81 2.38
CA ASP A 309 -19.12 7.83 2.65
C ASP A 309 -19.11 8.25 4.13
N GLU A 310 -18.97 7.27 5.03
CA GLU A 310 -18.84 7.51 6.46
C GLU A 310 -17.56 8.29 6.81
N ALA A 311 -16.42 7.90 6.24
CA ALA A 311 -15.14 8.57 6.42
C ALA A 311 -15.21 10.04 5.99
N ALA A 312 -15.86 10.33 4.86
CA ALA A 312 -16.08 11.70 4.40
C ALA A 312 -16.94 12.50 5.40
N THR A 313 -18.01 11.88 5.94
CA THR A 313 -18.86 12.50 6.98
C THR A 313 -18.08 12.77 8.26
N ARG A 314 -17.12 11.91 8.60
CA ARG A 314 -16.21 12.05 9.74
C ARG A 314 -15.07 13.04 9.49
N GLY A 315 -14.94 13.60 8.28
CA GLY A 315 -13.90 14.56 7.90
C GLY A 315 -12.55 13.92 7.56
N LEU A 316 -12.51 12.62 7.26
CA LEU A 316 -11.29 11.93 6.83
C LEU A 316 -11.11 12.05 5.31
N SER A 317 -9.92 12.47 4.89
CA SER A 317 -9.58 12.60 3.48
C SER A 317 -9.48 11.25 2.77
N ASN A 318 -9.94 11.22 1.50
CA ASN A 318 -9.78 10.08 0.60
C ASN A 318 -9.01 10.50 -0.67
N ILE A 319 -7.72 10.80 -0.51
CA ILE A 319 -6.88 11.23 -1.62
C ILE A 319 -6.28 10.00 -2.32
N LYS A 320 -6.95 9.57 -3.40
CA LYS A 320 -6.61 8.33 -4.11
C LYS A 320 -5.31 8.42 -4.92
N THR A 321 -4.96 9.61 -5.42
CA THR A 321 -3.86 9.76 -6.39
C THR A 321 -2.64 10.42 -5.76
N THR A 322 -1.45 9.91 -6.11
CA THR A 322 -0.18 10.38 -5.57
C THR A 322 0.06 11.89 -5.71
N PRO A 323 -0.13 12.54 -6.89
CA PRO A 323 0.21 13.96 -7.03
C PRO A 323 -0.50 14.86 -6.02
N LYS A 324 -1.80 14.61 -5.80
CA LYS A 324 -2.62 15.36 -4.84
C LYS A 324 -2.29 14.99 -3.39
N ALA A 325 -1.95 13.72 -3.12
CA ALA A 325 -1.57 13.29 -1.78
C ALA A 325 -0.25 13.93 -1.33
N LEU A 326 0.68 14.14 -2.26
CA LEU A 326 1.99 14.74 -1.98
C LEU A 326 1.89 16.19 -1.48
N ASP A 327 0.84 16.93 -1.81
CA ASP A 327 0.62 18.31 -1.33
C ASP A 327 0.62 18.40 0.21
N ALA A 328 0.27 17.31 0.90
CA ALA A 328 0.29 17.28 2.36
C ALA A 328 1.68 17.56 2.95
N TYR A 329 2.77 17.25 2.23
CA TYR A 329 4.15 17.56 2.66
C TYR A 329 4.43 19.06 2.75
N VAL A 330 3.81 19.87 1.89
CA VAL A 330 4.02 21.32 1.80
C VAL A 330 2.88 22.12 2.42
N SER A 331 1.91 21.46 3.05
CA SER A 331 0.89 22.13 3.86
C SER A 331 1.51 22.93 5.00
N GLU A 332 0.83 23.99 5.45
CA GLU A 332 1.28 24.82 6.56
C GLU A 332 1.49 23.98 7.83
N LYS A 333 0.56 23.07 8.10
CA LYS A 333 0.59 22.15 9.23
C LYS A 333 1.82 21.23 9.23
N SER A 334 2.15 20.64 8.08
CA SER A 334 3.33 19.77 7.94
C SER A 334 4.62 20.59 8.01
N THR A 335 4.63 21.78 7.41
CA THR A 335 5.78 22.69 7.47
C THR A 335 6.08 23.10 8.92
N GLU A 336 5.06 23.46 9.69
CA GLU A 336 5.20 23.77 11.11
C GLU A 336 5.74 22.57 11.89
N LEU A 337 5.16 21.38 11.70
CA LEU A 337 5.60 20.15 12.35
C LEU A 337 7.10 19.90 12.14
N PHE A 338 7.56 19.87 10.89
CA PHE A 338 8.96 19.51 10.58
C PHE A 338 9.95 20.61 10.96
N THR A 339 9.57 21.88 10.84
CA THR A 339 10.45 22.99 11.24
C THR A 339 10.58 23.09 12.76
N LYS A 340 9.49 22.94 13.51
CA LYS A 340 9.49 22.92 14.98
C LYS A 340 10.27 21.74 15.55
N THR A 341 10.21 20.58 14.89
CA THR A 341 10.97 19.38 15.28
C THR A 341 12.41 19.37 14.77
N ASN A 342 12.82 20.37 13.98
CA ASN A 342 14.13 20.46 13.33
C ASN A 342 14.49 19.25 12.46
N ILE A 343 13.49 18.60 11.86
CA ILE A 343 13.68 17.45 10.96
C ILE A 343 13.91 17.95 9.53
N PHE A 344 13.07 18.87 9.05
CA PHE A 344 13.23 19.49 7.73
C PHE A 344 12.93 20.99 7.79
N SER A 345 13.67 21.75 7.01
CA SER A 345 13.35 23.13 6.66
C SER A 345 12.24 23.20 5.60
N LYS A 346 11.60 24.37 5.49
CA LYS A 346 10.62 24.64 4.43
C LYS A 346 11.20 24.34 3.03
N ARG A 347 12.45 24.72 2.78
CA ARG A 347 13.14 24.48 1.50
C ARG A 347 13.28 22.98 1.20
N GLU A 348 13.66 22.18 2.20
CA GLU A 348 13.80 20.73 2.03
C GLU A 348 12.45 20.04 1.77
N LEU A 349 11.37 20.51 2.40
CA LEU A 349 10.01 20.00 2.14
C LEU A 349 9.57 20.26 0.69
N HIS A 350 9.77 21.48 0.19
CA HIS A 350 9.48 21.79 -1.21
C HIS A 350 10.34 20.97 -2.18
N ALA A 351 11.64 20.82 -1.91
CA ALA A 351 12.51 20.00 -2.75
C ALA A 351 12.08 18.52 -2.75
N ARG A 352 11.71 17.95 -1.59
CA ARG A 352 11.19 16.59 -1.50
C ARG A 352 9.87 16.43 -2.27
N HIS A 353 8.97 17.38 -2.13
CA HIS A 353 7.70 17.41 -2.86
C HIS A 353 7.93 17.35 -4.38
N GLU A 354 8.81 18.21 -4.88
CA GLU A 354 9.17 18.27 -6.30
C GLU A 354 9.81 16.97 -6.80
N ILE A 355 10.78 16.40 -6.07
CA ILE A 355 11.43 15.13 -6.42
C ILE A 355 10.42 13.97 -6.49
N LEU A 356 9.46 13.93 -5.57
CA LEU A 356 8.44 12.88 -5.53
C LEU A 356 7.44 13.01 -6.69
N LEU A 357 7.03 14.25 -7.03
CA LEU A 357 6.22 14.53 -8.22
C LEU A 357 6.96 14.16 -9.51
N GLU A 358 8.25 14.47 -9.58
CA GLU A 358 9.09 14.12 -10.71
C GLU A 358 9.23 12.61 -10.90
N SER A 359 9.51 11.90 -9.81
CA SER A 359 9.52 10.43 -9.79
C SER A 359 8.19 9.85 -10.26
N PHE A 360 7.07 10.45 -9.83
CA PHE A 360 5.74 10.03 -10.23
C PHE A 360 5.52 10.14 -11.74
N PHE A 361 5.66 11.34 -12.31
CA PHE A 361 5.33 11.54 -13.72
C PHE A 361 6.32 10.83 -14.65
N ARG A 362 7.59 10.69 -14.25
CA ARG A 362 8.59 9.96 -15.02
C ARG A 362 8.27 8.47 -15.11
N LYS A 363 7.79 7.86 -14.03
CA LYS A 363 7.37 6.44 -14.06
C LYS A 363 6.18 6.25 -15.00
N LEU A 364 5.14 7.07 -14.91
CA LEU A 364 4.00 7.02 -15.86
C LEU A 364 4.44 7.30 -17.30
N GLN A 365 5.37 8.23 -17.51
CA GLN A 365 5.94 8.49 -18.82
C GLN A 365 6.65 7.26 -19.41
N ILE A 366 7.41 6.52 -18.60
CA ILE A 366 8.07 5.27 -19.02
C ILE A 366 7.01 4.22 -19.36
N GLU A 367 5.98 4.04 -18.53
CA GLU A 367 4.90 3.11 -18.81
C GLU A 367 4.17 3.43 -20.12
N ALA A 368 3.78 4.70 -20.34
CA ALA A 368 3.15 5.15 -21.58
C ALA A 368 4.04 4.89 -22.81
N ARG A 369 5.35 5.13 -22.70
CA ARG A 369 6.31 4.84 -23.78
C ARG A 369 6.39 3.35 -24.07
N VAL A 370 6.56 2.52 -23.04
CA VAL A 370 6.66 1.06 -23.22
C VAL A 370 5.35 0.49 -23.76
N MET A 371 4.19 0.98 -23.33
CA MET A 371 2.90 0.62 -23.93
C MET A 371 2.86 0.96 -25.41
N GLY A 372 3.27 2.18 -25.78
CA GLY A 372 3.41 2.61 -27.18
C GLY A 372 4.32 1.70 -28.00
N ASP A 373 5.53 1.45 -27.49
CA ASP A 373 6.57 0.72 -28.20
C ASP A 373 6.20 -0.76 -28.37
N VAL A 374 5.84 -1.46 -27.29
CA VAL A 374 5.48 -2.89 -27.33
C VAL A 374 4.24 -3.11 -28.18
N THR A 375 3.26 -2.22 -28.09
CA THR A 375 2.03 -2.35 -28.88
C THR A 375 2.29 -2.19 -30.37
N ASN A 376 3.01 -1.14 -30.78
CA ASN A 376 3.27 -0.88 -32.19
C ASN A 376 4.27 -1.86 -32.80
N SER A 377 5.28 -2.32 -32.04
CA SER A 377 6.38 -3.14 -32.58
C SER A 377 6.17 -4.65 -32.46
N GLN A 378 5.33 -5.12 -31.53
CA GLN A 378 5.16 -6.56 -31.27
C GLN A 378 3.70 -6.99 -31.39
N ILE A 379 2.79 -6.38 -30.62
CA ILE A 379 1.39 -6.84 -30.53
C ILE A 379 0.62 -6.61 -31.83
N LEU A 380 0.62 -5.39 -32.36
CA LEU A 380 -0.12 -5.07 -33.59
C LEU A 380 0.41 -5.86 -34.80
N PRO A 381 1.73 -5.99 -35.02
CA PRO A 381 2.25 -6.86 -36.08
C PRO A 381 1.78 -8.31 -35.96
N ALA A 382 1.83 -8.90 -34.76
CA ALA A 382 1.37 -10.27 -34.54
C ALA A 382 -0.14 -10.43 -34.82
N ALA A 383 -0.96 -9.49 -34.34
CA ALA A 383 -2.40 -9.51 -34.57
C ALA A 383 -2.77 -9.35 -36.05
N ILE A 384 -2.08 -8.46 -36.79
CA ILE A 384 -2.27 -8.26 -38.23
C ILE A 384 -1.80 -9.49 -39.03
N ALA A 385 -0.67 -10.09 -38.65
CA ALA A 385 -0.18 -11.31 -39.28
C ALA A 385 -1.20 -12.46 -39.14
N TYR A 386 -1.74 -12.65 -37.93
CA TYR A 386 -2.78 -13.65 -37.70
C TYR A 386 -4.08 -13.31 -38.45
N GLN A 387 -4.47 -12.04 -38.51
CA GLN A 387 -5.61 -11.60 -39.31
C GLN A 387 -5.44 -11.96 -40.80
N ASN A 388 -4.24 -11.82 -41.37
CA ASN A 388 -3.98 -12.23 -42.76
C ASN A 388 -4.16 -13.73 -42.97
N ILE A 389 -3.75 -14.57 -42.01
CA ILE A 389 -3.97 -16.03 -42.07
C ILE A 389 -5.47 -16.35 -42.14
N LEU A 390 -6.28 -15.68 -41.32
CA LEU A 390 -7.74 -15.86 -41.33
C LEU A 390 -8.37 -15.38 -42.64
N ILE A 391 -7.87 -14.27 -43.21
CA ILE A 391 -8.34 -13.75 -44.50
C ILE A 391 -8.07 -14.77 -45.62
N GLU A 392 -6.88 -15.35 -45.67
CA GLU A 392 -6.54 -16.37 -46.67
C GLU A 392 -7.38 -17.64 -46.49
N ASN A 393 -7.67 -18.05 -45.25
CA ASN A 393 -8.62 -19.13 -44.98
C ASN A 393 -10.03 -18.80 -45.51
N ALA A 394 -10.56 -17.62 -45.20
CA ALA A 394 -11.90 -17.21 -45.65
C ALA A 394 -12.01 -17.15 -47.19
N LYS A 395 -10.96 -16.65 -47.87
CA LYS A 395 -10.88 -16.66 -49.34
C LYS A 395 -10.86 -18.09 -49.88
N GLY A 396 -10.01 -18.97 -49.33
CA GLY A 396 -9.93 -20.36 -49.76
C GLY A 396 -11.26 -21.11 -49.61
N LEU A 397 -11.97 -20.95 -48.49
CA LEU A 397 -13.30 -21.55 -48.29
C LEU A 397 -14.31 -21.05 -49.33
N LYS A 398 -14.25 -19.76 -49.67
CA LYS A 398 -15.11 -19.14 -50.69
C LYS A 398 -14.80 -19.66 -52.10
N GLU A 399 -13.52 -19.79 -52.44
CA GLU A 399 -13.07 -20.28 -53.75
C GLU A 399 -13.44 -21.74 -53.98
N LEU A 400 -13.47 -22.55 -52.91
CA LEU A 400 -13.97 -23.94 -52.94
C LEU A 400 -15.51 -24.04 -53.08
N GLY A 401 -16.22 -22.91 -53.09
CA GLY A 401 -17.68 -22.88 -53.24
C GLY A 401 -18.45 -23.30 -51.99
N LEU A 402 -17.84 -23.20 -50.79
CA LEU A 402 -18.53 -23.51 -49.54
C LEU A 402 -19.62 -22.48 -49.22
N SER A 403 -20.57 -22.90 -48.39
CA SER A 403 -21.73 -22.07 -48.04
C SER A 403 -21.35 -20.84 -47.22
N LYS A 404 -22.25 -19.86 -47.17
CA LYS A 404 -22.04 -18.63 -46.38
C LYS A 404 -21.86 -18.94 -44.90
N GLU A 405 -22.54 -19.97 -44.39
CA GLU A 405 -22.45 -20.43 -43.00
C GLU A 405 -21.04 -20.94 -42.68
N ALA A 406 -20.39 -21.64 -43.62
CA ALA A 406 -19.01 -22.12 -43.44
C ALA A 406 -17.98 -20.98 -43.40
N ILE A 407 -18.26 -19.86 -44.09
CA ILE A 407 -17.38 -18.68 -44.16
C ILE A 407 -17.66 -17.68 -43.01
N ALA A 408 -18.83 -17.77 -42.37
CA ALA A 408 -19.27 -16.82 -41.35
C ALA A 408 -18.32 -16.75 -40.14
N THR A 409 -17.80 -17.89 -39.68
CA THR A 409 -16.92 -17.94 -38.50
C THR A 409 -15.59 -17.20 -38.71
N PRO A 410 -14.78 -17.49 -39.77
CA PRO A 410 -13.58 -16.70 -40.06
C PRO A 410 -13.87 -15.20 -40.20
N MET A 411 -14.95 -14.83 -40.89
CA MET A 411 -15.33 -13.42 -41.09
C MET A 411 -15.60 -12.71 -39.77
N ALA A 412 -16.36 -13.33 -38.86
CA ALA A 412 -16.66 -12.75 -37.54
C ALA A 412 -15.40 -12.53 -36.69
N ILE A 413 -14.43 -13.46 -36.76
CA ILE A 413 -13.15 -13.32 -36.06
C ILE A 413 -12.33 -12.18 -36.66
N ILE A 414 -12.26 -12.08 -38.00
CA ILE A 414 -11.56 -10.99 -38.70
C ILE A 414 -12.15 -9.62 -38.32
N GLU A 415 -13.48 -9.48 -38.31
CA GLU A 415 -14.16 -8.25 -37.91
C GLU A 415 -13.83 -7.86 -36.47
N THR A 416 -13.83 -8.83 -35.56
CA THR A 416 -13.50 -8.62 -34.15
C THR A 416 -12.04 -8.19 -33.97
N LEU A 417 -11.09 -8.84 -34.66
CA LEU A 417 -9.68 -8.47 -34.67
C LEU A 417 -9.49 -7.05 -35.20
N SER A 418 -10.09 -6.72 -36.36
CA SER A 418 -10.02 -5.38 -36.97
C SER A 418 -10.48 -4.30 -36.00
N LYS A 419 -11.60 -4.54 -35.31
CA LYS A 419 -12.14 -3.61 -34.31
C LYS A 419 -11.14 -3.37 -33.18
N HIS A 420 -10.59 -4.43 -32.60
CA HIS A 420 -9.64 -4.29 -31.50
C HIS A 420 -8.33 -3.63 -31.93
N ILE A 421 -7.76 -4.03 -33.07
CA ILE A 421 -6.57 -3.40 -33.68
C ILE A 421 -6.79 -1.90 -33.86
N GLY A 422 -7.93 -1.52 -34.46
CA GLY A 422 -8.27 -0.11 -34.72
C GLY A 422 -8.39 0.71 -33.45
N ILE A 423 -9.08 0.19 -32.42
CA ILE A 423 -9.22 0.89 -31.13
C ILE A 423 -7.87 1.02 -30.42
N VAL A 424 -7.06 -0.03 -30.40
CA VAL A 424 -5.72 -0.02 -29.79
C VAL A 424 -4.85 1.04 -30.46
N LYS A 425 -4.77 1.04 -31.80
CA LYS A 425 -3.95 2.00 -32.55
C LYS A 425 -4.40 3.44 -32.29
N THR A 426 -5.70 3.70 -32.36
CA THR A 426 -6.28 5.03 -32.12
C THR A 426 -5.94 5.56 -30.72
N ASN A 427 -6.08 4.73 -29.68
CA ASN A 427 -5.81 5.15 -28.31
C ASN A 427 -4.32 5.31 -28.02
N ILE A 428 -3.45 4.47 -28.62
CA ILE A 428 -2.00 4.64 -28.52
C ILE A 428 -1.56 5.97 -29.14
N ASP A 429 -2.05 6.30 -30.33
CA ASP A 429 -1.69 7.55 -31.00
C ASP A 429 -2.20 8.76 -30.20
N ALA A 430 -3.44 8.71 -29.69
CA ALA A 430 -3.99 9.74 -28.82
C ALA A 430 -3.18 9.92 -27.52
N MET A 431 -2.82 8.81 -26.86
CA MET A 431 -1.99 8.83 -25.64
C MET A 431 -0.62 9.44 -25.91
N LEU A 432 0.01 9.13 -27.05
CA LEU A 432 1.32 9.68 -27.41
C LEU A 432 1.26 11.18 -27.69
N GLU A 433 0.20 11.66 -28.34
CA GLU A 433 -0.03 13.10 -28.54
C GLU A 433 -0.30 13.82 -27.21
N GLU A 434 -1.14 13.26 -26.35
CA GLU A 434 -1.42 13.86 -25.05
C GLU A 434 -0.15 13.91 -24.19
N ARG A 435 0.65 12.83 -24.19
CA ARG A 435 1.97 12.82 -23.55
C ARG A 435 2.89 13.92 -24.09
N LYS A 436 2.87 14.23 -25.40
CA LYS A 436 3.66 15.34 -25.97
C LYS A 436 3.23 16.67 -25.38
N LYS A 437 1.93 16.95 -25.31
CA LYS A 437 1.38 18.17 -24.69
C LYS A 437 1.74 18.24 -23.20
N THR A 438 1.54 17.17 -22.43
CA THR A 438 1.85 17.15 -21.00
C THR A 438 3.34 17.43 -20.72
N ASN A 439 4.25 17.03 -21.61
CA ASN A 439 5.68 17.31 -21.43
C ASN A 439 6.06 18.79 -21.52
N THR A 440 5.23 19.64 -22.13
CA THR A 440 5.52 21.08 -22.25
C THR A 440 5.11 21.88 -21.02
N ILE A 441 4.38 21.29 -20.08
CA ILE A 441 4.04 21.94 -18.80
C ILE A 441 5.36 22.17 -18.04
N GLU A 442 5.58 23.36 -17.47
CA GLU A 442 6.82 23.64 -16.73
C GLU A 442 6.73 23.18 -15.27
N ASP A 443 5.65 23.56 -14.59
CA ASP A 443 5.41 23.22 -13.19
C ASP A 443 5.31 21.70 -12.97
N SER A 444 6.06 21.19 -11.98
CA SER A 444 6.18 19.75 -11.73
C SER A 444 4.89 19.15 -11.17
N ARG A 445 4.11 19.91 -10.40
CA ARG A 445 2.84 19.47 -9.82
C ARG A 445 1.77 19.38 -10.89
N ASP A 446 1.61 20.43 -11.70
CA ASP A 446 0.64 20.45 -12.79
C ASP A 446 0.97 19.40 -13.86
N LYS A 447 2.25 19.19 -14.15
CA LYS A 447 2.70 18.10 -15.03
C LYS A 447 2.34 16.73 -14.46
N ALA A 448 2.57 16.50 -13.18
CA ALA A 448 2.24 15.23 -12.53
C ALA A 448 0.73 14.97 -12.53
N ILE A 449 -0.09 15.98 -12.24
CA ILE A 449 -1.55 15.89 -12.33
C ILE A 449 -1.99 15.60 -13.77
N SER A 450 -1.45 16.29 -14.77
CA SER A 450 -1.79 16.05 -16.17
C SER A 450 -1.39 14.65 -16.64
N TYR A 451 -0.28 14.08 -16.16
CA TYR A 451 0.04 12.67 -16.43
C TYR A 451 -0.99 11.70 -15.83
N ASP A 452 -1.45 11.95 -14.60
CA ASP A 452 -2.44 11.12 -13.92
C ASP A 452 -3.85 11.26 -14.53
N GLU A 453 -4.26 12.46 -14.92
CA GLU A 453 -5.63 12.77 -15.37
C GLU A 453 -5.81 12.71 -16.89
N ASN A 454 -4.76 12.97 -17.68
CA ASN A 454 -4.87 13.04 -19.15
C ASN A 454 -4.12 11.92 -19.87
N VAL A 455 -3.00 11.42 -19.34
CA VAL A 455 -2.21 10.37 -20.02
C VAL A 455 -2.59 8.97 -19.55
N LYS A 456 -2.68 8.77 -18.23
CA LYS A 456 -2.98 7.47 -17.61
C LYS A 456 -4.37 6.92 -17.99
N VAL A 457 -5.33 7.79 -18.29
CA VAL A 457 -6.71 7.40 -18.67
C VAL A 457 -6.77 6.49 -19.90
N TYR A 458 -5.75 6.54 -20.78
CA TYR A 458 -5.67 5.66 -21.94
C TYR A 458 -5.23 4.23 -21.59
N PHE A 459 -4.57 4.02 -20.45
CA PHE A 459 -3.89 2.76 -20.15
C PHE A 459 -4.88 1.59 -20.08
N ASP A 460 -5.98 1.75 -19.36
CA ASP A 460 -6.96 0.67 -19.16
C ASP A 460 -7.69 0.31 -20.45
N THR A 461 -8.04 1.30 -21.29
CA THR A 461 -8.68 1.07 -22.59
C THR A 461 -7.75 0.32 -23.55
N ILE A 462 -6.48 0.76 -23.65
CA ILE A 462 -5.49 0.09 -24.49
C ILE A 462 -5.28 -1.33 -23.99
N ARG A 463 -5.04 -1.49 -22.68
CA ARG A 463 -4.84 -2.80 -22.05
C ARG A 463 -6.01 -3.73 -22.33
N TYR A 464 -7.24 -3.28 -22.08
CA TYR A 464 -8.44 -4.10 -22.29
C TYR A 464 -8.49 -4.67 -23.71
N HIS A 465 -8.24 -3.85 -24.72
CA HIS A 465 -8.30 -4.31 -26.11
C HIS A 465 -7.10 -5.18 -26.50
N VAL A 466 -5.90 -4.94 -25.96
CA VAL A 466 -4.76 -5.84 -26.11
C VAL A 466 -5.03 -7.20 -25.47
N ASP A 467 -5.59 -7.22 -24.25
CA ASP A 467 -5.95 -8.46 -23.55
C ASP A 467 -7.03 -9.22 -24.33
N LYS A 468 -7.92 -8.53 -25.08
CA LYS A 468 -8.86 -9.19 -26.01
C LYS A 468 -8.17 -9.76 -27.24
N LEU A 469 -7.16 -9.08 -27.80
CA LEU A 469 -6.35 -9.64 -28.88
C LEU A 469 -5.63 -10.91 -28.43
N GLU A 470 -5.08 -10.95 -27.21
CA GLU A 470 -4.41 -12.13 -26.64
C GLU A 470 -5.29 -13.39 -26.63
N GLN A 471 -6.60 -13.22 -26.41
CA GLN A 471 -7.57 -14.32 -26.37
C GLN A 471 -7.93 -14.85 -27.75
N ILE A 472 -7.79 -14.04 -28.80
CA ILE A 472 -8.24 -14.35 -30.16
C ILE A 472 -7.07 -14.81 -31.05
N VAL A 473 -5.91 -14.16 -30.89
CA VAL A 473 -4.70 -14.47 -31.64
C VAL A 473 -4.14 -15.81 -31.20
N ASP A 474 -3.73 -16.63 -32.17
CA ASP A 474 -3.12 -17.94 -31.89
C ASP A 474 -1.92 -17.81 -30.95
N ASP A 475 -1.82 -18.74 -30.01
CA ASP A 475 -0.81 -18.80 -28.99
C ASP A 475 0.61 -18.87 -29.58
N SER A 476 0.75 -19.60 -30.69
CA SER A 476 2.05 -19.83 -31.35
C SER A 476 2.68 -18.56 -31.92
N VAL A 477 1.86 -17.53 -32.19
CA VAL A 477 2.31 -16.25 -32.75
C VAL A 477 2.16 -15.08 -31.78
N TRP A 478 1.58 -15.31 -30.59
CA TRP A 478 1.44 -14.26 -29.60
C TRP A 478 2.80 -13.90 -28.99
N PRO A 479 3.23 -12.62 -29.01
CA PRO A 479 4.63 -12.27 -28.77
C PRO A 479 5.02 -12.20 -27.29
N LEU A 480 4.04 -12.21 -26.36
CA LEU A 480 4.29 -12.01 -24.93
C LEU A 480 3.94 -13.28 -24.14
N PRO A 481 4.72 -13.64 -23.10
CA PRO A 481 4.31 -14.68 -22.17
C PRO A 481 2.95 -14.37 -21.54
N LYS A 482 2.05 -15.35 -21.52
CA LYS A 482 0.72 -15.24 -20.94
C LYS A 482 0.79 -15.38 -19.42
N PHE A 483 -0.20 -14.84 -18.70
CA PHE A 483 -0.19 -14.93 -17.23
C PHE A 483 -0.18 -16.37 -16.72
N ARG A 484 -0.80 -17.31 -17.45
CA ARG A 484 -0.76 -18.73 -17.08
C ARG A 484 0.67 -19.29 -17.04
N GLU A 485 1.56 -18.75 -17.86
CA GLU A 485 2.97 -19.14 -17.91
C GLU A 485 3.75 -18.43 -16.81
N LEU A 486 3.57 -17.10 -16.70
CA LEU A 486 4.27 -16.27 -15.71
C LEU A 486 3.94 -16.65 -14.26
N LEU A 487 2.74 -17.16 -13.99
CA LEU A 487 2.27 -17.44 -12.64
C LEU A 487 2.45 -18.91 -12.21
N PHE A 488 2.41 -19.86 -13.15
CA PHE A 488 2.32 -21.29 -12.82
C PHE A 488 3.34 -22.19 -13.51
N LEU A 489 4.04 -21.74 -14.55
CA LEU A 489 5.06 -22.55 -15.21
C LEU A 489 6.32 -22.52 -14.32
N LYS A 490 6.73 -23.70 -13.84
CA LYS A 490 7.75 -23.88 -12.79
C LYS A 490 9.09 -24.33 -13.34
#